data_AF-A0A7J8U1U6-F1
#
_entry.id   AF-A0A7J8U1U6-F1
#
_cell.length_a   1.000
_cell.length_b   1.000
_cell.length_c   1.000
_cell.angle_alpha   90.00
_cell.angle_beta   90.00
_cell.angle_gamma   90.00
#
_symmetry.space_group_name_H-M   'P 1'
#
loop_
_entity.id
_entity.type
_entity.pdbx_description
1 polymer ?
#
loop_
_entity_poly.entity_id
_entity_poly.type
_entity_poly.pdbx_seq_one_letter_code
_entity_poly.pdbx_strand_id
1 'polypeptide(L)' 'MLKAKPNLESMIRTLKRDWAIVYDMLSGKDNSSFGWDEHRQMIVAEDAVWNLYISSHKAADQLRHRNFLYYD' A
#
# COMPACT_ATOMS: atom_id res chain seq x y z
N MET A 1 -24.09 -16.32 -14.41
CA MET A 1 -23.47 -15.64 -13.25
C MET A 1 -23.33 -14.16 -13.56
N LEU A 2 -24.20 -13.31 -13.01
CA LEU A 2 -24.00 -11.85 -13.04
C LEU A 2 -22.82 -11.54 -12.11
N LYS A 3 -21.63 -11.28 -12.66
CA LYS A 3 -20.55 -10.68 -11.86
C LYS A 3 -21.08 -9.31 -11.41
N ALA A 4 -21.23 -9.12 -10.10
CA ALA A 4 -21.64 -7.84 -9.56
C ALA A 4 -20.69 -6.76 -10.07
N LYS A 5 -21.24 -5.68 -10.65
CA LYS A 5 -20.44 -4.49 -10.96
C LYS A 5 -19.81 -4.01 -9.64
N PRO A 6 -18.49 -3.74 -9.60
CA PRO A 6 -17.90 -3.17 -8.40
C PRO A 6 -18.59 -1.84 -8.10
N ASN A 7 -19.07 -1.66 -6.86
CA ASN A 7 -19.61 -0.39 -6.42
C ASN A 7 -18.46 0.62 -6.45
N LEU A 8 -18.59 1.66 -7.28
CA LEU A 8 -17.60 2.72 -7.44
C LEU A 8 -17.20 3.34 -6.09
N GLU A 9 -18.14 3.48 -5.16
CA GLU A 9 -17.88 4.00 -3.81
C GLU A 9 -16.93 3.10 -3.01
N SER A 10 -17.13 1.78 -3.09
CA SER A 10 -16.27 0.82 -2.40
C SER A 10 -14.85 0.84 -2.96
N MET A 11 -14.72 1.00 -4.27
CA MET A 11 -13.44 1.07 -4.96
C MET A 11 -12.69 2.36 -4.58
N ILE A 12 -13.38 3.50 -4.59
CA ILE A 12 -12.83 4.79 -4.13
C ILE A 12 -12.38 4.69 -2.66
N ARG A 13 -13.18 4.07 -1.79
CA ARG A 13 -12.84 3.90 -0.38
C ARG A 13 -11.57 3.07 -0.19
N THR A 14 -11.44 1.96 -0.91
CA THR A 14 -10.24 1.12 -0.86
C THR A 14 -9.02 1.88 -1.35
N LEU A 15 -9.11 2.57 -2.49
CA LEU A 15 -8.01 3.37 -3.03
C LEU A 15 -7.54 4.46 -2.05
N LYS A 16 -8.48 5.20 -1.43
CA LYS A 16 -8.15 6.22 -0.41
C LYS A 16 -7.42 5.61 0.79
N ARG A 17 -7.86 4.45 1.25
CA ARG A 17 -7.22 3.74 2.37
C ARG A 17 -5.79 3.32 2.01
N ASP A 18 -5.62 2.69 0.86
CA ASP A 18 -4.31 2.21 0.42
C ASP A 18 -3.34 3.38 0.23
N TRP A 19 -3.81 4.48 -0.36
CA TRP A 19 -3.02 5.69 -0.53
C TRP A 19 -2.56 6.30 0.81
N ALA A 20 -3.44 6.36 1.81
CA ALA A 20 -3.08 6.84 3.14
C ALA A 20 -1.99 5.98 3.80
N ILE A 21 -2.05 4.65 3.64
CA ILE A 21 -1.04 3.73 4.17
C ILE A 21 0.30 3.93 3.45
N VAL A 22 0.29 4.00 2.11
CA VAL A 22 1.50 4.24 1.32
C VAL A 22 2.15 5.57 1.68
N TYR A 23 1.34 6.63 1.82
CA TYR A 23 1.82 7.94 2.24
C TYR A 23 2.47 7.89 3.63
N ASP A 24 1.87 7.20 4.60
CA ASP A 24 2.44 7.02 5.94
C ASP A 24 3.75 6.21 5.91
N MET A 25 3.86 5.19 5.07
CA MET A 25 5.09 4.43 4.90
C MET A 25 6.22 5.30 4.35
N LEU A 26 5.95 6.10 3.31
CA LEU A 26 6.99 6.88 2.61
C LEU A 26 7.32 8.21 3.29
N SER A 27 6.34 8.82 3.96
CA SER A 27 6.46 10.16 4.56
C SER A 27 6.44 10.15 6.08
N GLY A 28 6.22 9.00 6.70
CA GLY A 28 6.17 8.84 8.15
C GLY A 28 7.52 9.13 8.79
N LYS A 29 7.52 9.98 9.82
CA LYS A 29 8.73 10.44 10.53
C LYS A 29 9.59 9.30 11.09
N ASP A 30 8.96 8.18 11.43
CA ASP A 30 9.59 6.98 12.00
C ASP A 30 9.69 5.81 10.99
N ASN A 31 9.23 6.00 9.74
CA ASN A 31 9.15 4.98 8.70
C ASN A 31 10.21 5.17 7.58
N SER A 32 11.32 5.86 7.86
CA SER A 32 12.39 6.15 6.87
C SER A 32 13.01 4.91 6.21
N SER A 33 12.72 3.72 6.72
CA SER A 33 13.17 2.43 6.20
C SER A 33 12.35 1.92 5.01
N PHE A 34 11.23 2.56 4.66
CA PHE A 34 10.48 2.28 3.44
C PHE A 34 10.94 3.18 2.30
N GLY A 35 11.07 2.58 1.12
CA GLY A 35 11.37 3.27 -0.13
C GLY A 35 10.31 3.00 -1.19
N TRP A 36 10.43 3.75 -2.28
CA TRP A 36 9.63 3.59 -3.48
C TRP A 36 10.51 3.11 -4.63
N ASP A 37 10.12 2.01 -5.27
CA ASP A 37 10.77 1.50 -6.48
C ASP A 37 10.06 2.07 -7.70
N GLU A 38 10.68 3.07 -8.32
CA GLU A 38 10.13 3.76 -9.51
C GLU A 38 9.92 2.82 -10.71
N HIS A 39 10.75 1.79 -10.87
CA HIS A 39 10.66 0.88 -12.01
C HIS A 39 9.50 -0.10 -11.85
N ARG A 40 9.28 -0.57 -10.63
CA ARG A 40 8.21 -1.51 -10.31
C ARG A 40 6.93 -0.82 -9.85
N GLN A 41 7.01 0.49 -9.60
CA GLN A 41 5.94 1.32 -9.07
C GLN A 41 5.36 0.71 -7.78
N MET A 42 6.21 0.42 -6.78
CA MET A 42 5.78 -0.24 -5.55
C MET A 42 6.64 0.13 -4.32
N ILE A 43 6.13 -0.19 -3.14
CA ILE A 43 6.85 0.00 -1.88
C ILE A 43 7.89 -1.11 -1.70
N VAL A 44 9.11 -0.71 -1.34
CA VAL A 44 10.23 -1.61 -1.07
C VAL A 44 10.81 -1.35 0.31
N ALA A 45 11.15 -2.41 1.02
CA ALA A 45 11.81 -2.39 2.32
C ALA A 45 12.34 -3.79 2.63
N GLU A 46 13.19 -3.92 3.64
CA GLU A 46 13.60 -5.22 4.16
C GLU A 46 12.41 -5.99 4.75
N ASP A 47 12.47 -7.32 4.70
CA ASP A 47 11.43 -8.20 5.25
C ASP A 47 11.17 -7.95 6.74
N ALA A 48 12.21 -7.62 7.51
CA ALA A 48 12.08 -7.29 8.92
C ALA A 48 11.25 -6.00 9.14
N VAL A 49 11.45 -4.98 8.29
CA VAL A 49 10.72 -3.71 8.32
C VAL A 49 9.25 -3.94 7.96
N TRP A 50 8.98 -4.73 6.90
CA TRP A 50 7.62 -5.15 6.55
C TRP A 50 6.93 -5.88 7.70
N ASN A 51 7.57 -6.89 8.28
CA ASN A 51 6.99 -7.68 9.35
C ASN A 51 6.68 -6.83 10.60
N LEU A 52 7.57 -5.90 10.95
CA LEU A 52 7.35 -4.98 12.07
C LEU A 52 6.16 -4.05 11.80
N TYR A 53 6.10 -3.45 10.61
CA TYR A 53 4.99 -2.55 10.25
C TYR A 53 3.65 -3.29 10.16
N ILE A 54 3.62 -4.47 9.55
CA ILE A 54 2.41 -5.31 9.42
C ILE A 54 1.89 -5.76 10.79
N SER A 55 2.77 -5.93 11.78
CA SER A 55 2.36 -6.34 13.14
C SER A 55 1.39 -5.35 13.79
N SER A 56 1.55 -4.05 13.51
CA SER A 56 0.65 -2.97 13.95
C SER A 56 -0.36 -2.56 12.88
N HIS A 57 -0.04 -2.75 11.60
CA HIS A 57 -0.84 -2.33 10.44
C HIS A 57 -1.16 -3.52 9.53
N LYS A 58 -2.00 -4.46 9.97
CA LYS A 58 -2.32 -5.69 9.21
C LYS A 58 -2.82 -5.45 7.77
N ALA A 59 -3.41 -4.29 7.50
CA ALA A 59 -3.90 -3.92 6.18
C ALA A 59 -2.78 -3.62 5.16
N ALA A 60 -1.55 -3.46 5.62
CA ALA A 60 -0.38 -3.22 4.78
C ALA A 60 0.16 -4.48 4.09
N ASP A 61 -0.19 -5.68 4.58
CA ASP A 61 0.35 -6.94 4.06
C ASP A 61 0.07 -7.13 2.56
N GLN A 62 -1.14 -6.77 2.12
CA GLN A 62 -1.52 -6.80 0.71
C GLN A 62 -0.72 -5.82 -0.18
N LEU A 63 -0.03 -4.83 0.40
CA LEU A 63 0.72 -3.82 -0.35
C LEU A 63 2.14 -4.27 -0.67
N ARG A 64 2.69 -5.25 0.05
CA ARG A 64 4.06 -5.75 -0.11
C ARG A 64 4.37 -6.28 -1.51
N HIS A 65 3.36 -6.77 -2.21
CA HIS A 65 3.48 -7.36 -3.55
C HIS A 65 2.66 -6.60 -4.60
N ARG A 66 2.18 -5.39 -4.26
CA ARG A 66 1.26 -4.63 -5.09
C ARG A 66 1.98 -3.51 -5.83
N ASN A 67 1.75 -3.46 -7.13
CA ASN A 67 2.15 -2.33 -7.96
C ASN A 67 1.06 -1.25 -7.93
N PHE A 68 1.47 0.01 -7.84
CA PHE A 68 0.63 1.20 -7.95
C PHE A 68 1.03 1.98 -9.20
N LEU A 69 0.64 1.46 -10.36
CA LEU A 69 1.00 1.99 -11.69
C LEU A 69 0.58 3.43 -11.98
N TYR A 70 -0.12 4.09 -11.06
CA TYR A 70 -0.67 5.45 -11.19
C TYR A 70 -0.42 6.28 -9.92
N TYR A 71 0.68 5.99 -9.22
CA TYR A 71 1.02 6.67 -7.98
C TYR A 71 1.74 8.01 -8.22
N ASP A 72 2.42 8.16 -9.37
CA ASP A 72 2.98 9.42 -9.87
C ASP A 72 1.92 10.43 -10.35
#